data_AF-A0A0M3HJV2-F1
#
_entry.id   AF-A0A0M3HJV2-F1
#
_cell.length_a   1.000
_cell.length_b   1.000
_cell.length_c   1.000
_cell.angle_alpha   90.00
_cell.angle_beta   90.00
_cell.angle_gamma   90.00
#
_symmetry.space_group_name_H-M   'P 1'
#
loop_
_entity.id
_entity.type
_entity.pdbx_description
1 polymer ?
#
loop_
_entity_poly.entity_id
_entity_poly.type
_entity_poly.pdbx_seq_one_letter_code
_entity_poly.pdbx_strand_id
1 'polypeptide(L)'
;MRRVWCRLLSTGARTCVSKKMNDMSIIDEDRIRLSIRAGNGGLGILRFNGLGGDGGNVYMIGQPNLDFREMRKRLAGSRKIRAGDGQKALHTKLVAERGEDAVSLWVV
;
A
#
# COMPACT_ATOMS: atom_id res chain seq x y z
N MET A 1 -44.95 23.62 -10.11
CA MET A 1 -43.69 23.11 -10.71
C MET A 1 -42.95 22.27 -9.68
N ARG A 2 -42.80 20.97 -9.96
CA ARG A 2 -42.34 19.94 -9.02
C ARG A 2 -40.81 19.95 -8.91
N ARG A 3 -40.26 20.19 -7.71
CA ARG A 3 -38.83 19.97 -7.44
C ARG A 3 -38.67 18.62 -6.75
N VAL A 4 -38.10 17.69 -7.50
CA VAL A 4 -37.78 16.33 -7.10
C VAL A 4 -36.68 16.37 -6.04
N TRP A 5 -36.98 15.88 -4.83
CA TRP A 5 -35.97 15.58 -3.83
C TRP A 5 -35.33 14.24 -4.17
N CYS A 6 -34.08 14.27 -4.61
CA CYS A 6 -33.30 13.07 -4.86
C CYS A 6 -32.79 12.51 -3.51
N ARG A 7 -33.31 11.34 -3.12
CA ARG A 7 -32.78 10.54 -2.00
C ARG A 7 -31.37 10.08 -2.34
N LEU A 8 -30.36 10.61 -1.64
CA LEU A 8 -29.10 9.89 -1.49
C LEU A 8 -29.29 8.83 -0.40
N LEU A 9 -29.59 7.59 -0.81
CA LEU A 9 -29.44 6.43 0.04
C LEU A 9 -27.95 6.19 0.24
N SER A 10 -27.41 6.59 1.38
CA SER A 10 -26.06 6.20 1.82
C SER A 10 -26.04 4.69 2.02
N THR A 11 -25.56 3.96 1.02
CA THR A 11 -25.26 2.53 1.13
C THR A 11 -23.92 2.36 1.85
N GLY A 12 -23.90 2.70 3.15
CA GLY A 12 -22.80 2.38 4.04
C GLY A 12 -22.90 0.91 4.42
N ALA A 13 -22.10 0.06 3.75
CA ALA A 13 -22.04 -1.36 4.03
C ALA A 13 -21.71 -1.60 5.52
N ARG A 14 -22.56 -2.37 6.20
CA ARG A 14 -22.30 -2.87 7.55
C ARG A 14 -21.07 -3.77 7.50
N THR A 15 -20.02 -3.43 8.23
CA THR A 15 -19.06 -4.44 8.67
C THR A 15 -19.34 -4.75 10.14
N CYS A 16 -20.09 -5.81 10.35
CA CYS A 16 -20.21 -6.45 11.65
C CYS A 16 -18.88 -7.12 11.99
N VAL A 17 -17.95 -6.41 12.64
CA VAL A 17 -16.83 -7.08 13.31
C VAL A 17 -17.24 -7.35 14.74
N SER A 18 -17.99 -8.43 14.90
CA SER A 18 -18.08 -9.11 16.19
C SER A 18 -17.29 -10.40 16.04
N LYS A 19 -16.24 -10.57 16.84
CA LYS A 19 -15.99 -11.86 17.51
C LYS A 19 -15.06 -11.67 18.72
N LYS A 20 -15.53 -12.32 19.78
CA LYS A 20 -15.05 -12.35 21.16
C LYS A 20 -13.74 -13.11 21.30
N MET A 21 -13.12 -12.87 22.46
CA MET A 21 -12.07 -13.61 23.17
C MET A 21 -11.98 -15.10 22.85
N ASN A 22 -10.77 -15.59 22.55
CA ASN A 22 -10.53 -17.01 22.34
C ASN A 22 -10.00 -17.69 23.60
N ASP A 23 -10.78 -18.66 24.06
CA ASP A 23 -10.26 -19.89 24.64
C ASP A 23 -9.67 -20.75 23.50
N MET A 24 -8.36 -21.00 23.62
CA MET A 24 -7.53 -22.09 23.06
C MET A 24 -8.07 -22.95 21.89
N SER A 25 -7.26 -23.03 20.82
CA SER A 25 -7.19 -24.04 19.72
C SER A 25 -7.81 -23.77 18.35
N ILE A 26 -8.56 -22.68 18.14
CA ILE A 26 -9.09 -22.34 16.81
C ILE A 26 -8.25 -21.21 16.20
N ILE A 27 -7.67 -21.44 15.01
CA ILE A 27 -6.97 -20.43 14.22
C ILE A 27 -8.03 -19.47 13.65
N ASP A 28 -8.05 -18.23 14.13
CA ASP A 28 -9.05 -17.24 13.71
C ASP A 28 -8.84 -16.75 12.28
N GLU A 29 -7.58 -16.52 11.91
CA GLU A 29 -7.19 -15.84 10.68
C GLU A 29 -5.88 -16.37 10.15
N ASP A 30 -5.91 -16.85 8.91
CA ASP A 30 -4.79 -17.53 8.25
C ASP A 30 -4.35 -16.78 6.97
N ARG A 31 -5.18 -15.86 6.46
CA ARG A 31 -4.97 -15.22 5.15
C ARG A 31 -5.18 -13.72 5.20
N ILE A 32 -4.19 -12.97 4.72
CA ILE A 32 -4.27 -11.52 4.55
C ILE A 32 -3.96 -11.19 3.08
N ARG A 33 -4.86 -10.43 2.44
CA ARG A 33 -4.70 -9.95 1.07
C ARG A 33 -4.18 -8.52 1.09
N LEU A 34 -3.03 -8.30 0.45
CA LEU A 34 -2.43 -6.97 0.29
C LEU A 34 -2.43 -6.55 -1.17
N SER A 35 -2.49 -5.24 -1.40
CA SER A 35 -2.25 -4.63 -2.70
C SER A 35 -0.86 -4.00 -2.68
N ILE A 36 0.06 -4.60 -3.41
CA ILE A 36 1.44 -4.15 -3.49
C ILE A 36 1.68 -3.48 -4.83
N ARG A 37 2.33 -2.31 -4.82
CA ARG A 37 2.81 -1.65 -6.03
C ARG A 37 4.25 -1.18 -5.82
N ALA A 38 5.11 -1.57 -6.74
CA ALA A 38 6.41 -0.93 -6.88
C ALA A 38 6.25 0.54 -7.31
N GLY A 39 7.32 1.31 -7.14
CA GLY A 39 7.40 2.67 -7.63
C GLY A 39 7.43 2.69 -9.16
N ASN A 40 6.81 3.71 -9.75
CA ASN A 40 6.99 3.94 -11.18
C ASN A 40 8.35 4.58 -11.46
N GLY A 41 8.93 4.28 -12.62
CA GLY A 41 10.08 5.01 -13.12
C GLY A 41 9.74 6.48 -13.44
N GLY A 42 10.71 7.35 -13.23
CA GLY A 42 10.66 8.76 -13.58
C GLY A 42 10.76 8.99 -15.09
N LEU A 43 10.21 10.12 -15.54
CA LEU A 43 10.28 10.51 -16.94
C LEU A 43 11.62 11.18 -17.25
N GLY A 44 12.27 10.78 -18.33
CA GLY A 44 13.44 11.45 -18.89
C GLY A 44 13.08 12.69 -19.71
N ILE A 45 14.10 13.51 -20.03
CA ILE A 45 13.96 14.65 -20.95
C ILE A 45 14.71 14.36 -22.24
N LEU A 46 13.98 14.12 -23.33
CA LEU A 46 14.54 13.76 -24.64
C LEU A 46 15.52 14.80 -25.19
N ARG A 47 15.21 16.10 -25.02
CA ARG A 47 16.01 17.20 -25.60
C ARG A 47 17.42 17.31 -25.03
N PHE A 48 17.61 16.87 -23.78
CA PHE A 48 18.87 16.99 -23.06
C PHE A 48 19.46 15.63 -22.67
N ASN A 49 18.96 14.53 -23.28
CA ASN A 49 19.28 13.15 -22.89
C ASN A 49 19.17 12.91 -21.38
N GLY A 50 18.20 13.56 -20.73
CA GLY A 50 17.98 13.42 -19.29
C GLY A 50 17.38 12.06 -18.96
N LEU A 51 17.96 11.37 -17.98
CA LEU A 51 17.54 10.06 -17.49
C LEU A 51 16.61 10.23 -16.29
N GLY A 52 15.40 9.66 -16.38
CA GLY A 52 14.50 9.54 -15.24
C GLY A 52 15.04 8.53 -14.23
N GLY A 53 14.71 8.73 -12.95
CA GLY A 53 15.16 7.85 -11.88
C GLY A 53 14.33 6.57 -11.84
N ASP A 54 14.91 5.47 -11.40
CA ASP A 54 14.18 4.21 -11.27
C ASP A 54 13.13 4.28 -10.15
N GLY A 55 12.08 3.47 -10.27
CA GLY A 55 11.12 3.29 -9.19
C GLY A 55 11.69 2.50 -8.02
N GLY A 56 11.16 2.74 -6.82
CA GLY A 56 11.49 1.96 -5.63
C GLY A 56 10.94 0.54 -5.68
N ASN A 57 11.63 -0.38 -5.03
CA ASN A 57 11.24 -1.77 -4.87
C ASN A 57 10.44 -1.99 -3.59
N VAL A 58 9.67 -3.08 -3.55
CA VAL A 58 8.98 -3.52 -2.32
C VAL A 58 9.61 -4.82 -1.84
N TYR A 59 10.05 -4.83 -0.58
CA TYR A 59 10.62 -6.00 0.05
C TYR A 59 9.75 -6.49 1.20
N MET A 60 9.67 -7.81 1.29
CA MET A 60 8.99 -8.51 2.38
C MET A 60 10.03 -9.27 3.18
N ILE A 61 10.16 -8.92 4.46
CA ILE A 61 11.12 -9.56 5.35
C ILE A 61 10.35 -10.36 6.39
N GLY A 62 10.55 -11.67 6.37
CA GLY A 62 9.99 -12.56 7.35
C GLY A 62 10.60 -12.36 8.75
N GLN A 63 9.75 -12.28 9.77
CA GLN A 63 10.12 -12.22 11.17
C GLN A 63 9.53 -13.44 11.91
N PRO A 64 10.36 -14.22 12.62
CA PRO A 64 9.92 -15.47 13.25
C PRO A 64 8.99 -15.28 14.46
N ASN A 65 8.99 -14.10 15.07
CA ASN A 65 8.24 -13.82 16.30
C ASN A 65 7.08 -12.83 16.07
N LEU A 66 6.53 -12.80 14.85
CA LEU A 66 5.44 -11.88 14.51
C LEU A 66 4.11 -12.62 14.48
N ASP A 67 3.15 -12.20 15.30
CA ASP A 67 1.81 -12.80 15.29
C ASP A 67 0.93 -12.21 14.17
N PHE A 68 0.06 -13.04 13.59
CA PHE A 68 -0.92 -12.60 12.58
C PHE A 68 -1.83 -11.47 13.09
N ARG A 69 -2.21 -11.50 14.38
CA ARG A 69 -3.02 -10.45 15.01
C ARG A 69 -2.27 -9.12 15.07
N GLU A 70 -0.97 -9.16 15.35
CA GLU A 70 -0.13 -7.97 15.38
C GLU A 70 0.12 -7.43 13.98
N MET A 71 0.39 -8.30 13.00
CA MET A 71 0.53 -7.94 11.61
C MET A 71 -0.74 -7.25 11.07
N ARG A 72 -1.92 -7.78 11.42
CA ARG A 72 -3.19 -7.14 11.07
C ARG A 72 -3.37 -5.76 11.70
N LYS A 73 -2.94 -5.57 12.95
CA LYS A 73 -2.96 -4.25 13.60
C LYS A 73 -2.04 -3.27 12.88
N ARG A 74 -0.82 -3.69 12.51
CA ARG A 74 0.13 -2.85 11.74
C ARG A 74 -0.44 -2.44 10.37
N LEU A 75 -1.23 -3.32 9.74
CA LEU A 75 -1.86 -3.09 8.43
C LEU A 75 -3.27 -2.48 8.52
N ALA A 76 -3.80 -2.22 9.71
CA ALA A 76 -5.19 -1.78 9.91
C ALA A 76 -5.48 -0.41 9.28
N GLY A 77 -4.46 0.44 9.12
CA GLY A 77 -4.59 1.75 8.49
C GLY A 77 -4.70 1.69 6.96
N SER A 78 -3.92 0.83 6.29
CA SER A 78 -4.04 0.61 4.85
C SER A 78 -3.38 -0.70 4.43
N ARG A 79 -4.10 -1.53 3.66
CA ARG A 79 -3.57 -2.78 3.06
C ARG A 79 -2.78 -2.53 1.77
N LYS A 80 -2.32 -1.31 1.57
CA LYS A 80 -1.63 -0.85 0.37
C LYS A 80 -0.17 -0.60 0.72
N ILE A 81 0.72 -1.40 0.16
CA ILE A 81 2.16 -1.17 0.27
C ILE A 81 2.61 -0.59 -1.06
N ARG A 82 3.14 0.64 -1.03
CA ARG A 82 3.60 1.33 -2.23
C ARG A 82 5.01 1.85 -2.00
N ALA A 83 5.92 1.49 -2.90
CA ALA A 83 7.26 2.07 -2.94
C ALA A 83 7.25 3.45 -3.61
N GLY A 84 8.27 4.25 -3.35
CA GLY A 84 8.41 5.59 -3.89
C GLY A 84 8.58 5.59 -5.40
N ASP A 85 7.93 6.52 -6.09
CA ASP A 85 8.14 6.72 -7.52
C ASP A 85 9.51 7.38 -7.76
N GLY A 86 10.16 7.05 -8.87
CA GLY A 86 11.41 7.67 -9.30
C GLY A 86 11.22 9.12 -9.73
N GLN A 87 12.24 9.95 -9.50
CA GLN A 87 12.16 11.37 -9.83
C GLN A 87 12.21 11.59 -11.34
N LYS A 88 11.53 12.64 -11.81
CA LYS A 88 11.63 13.08 -13.21
C LYS A 88 12.95 13.80 -13.45
N ALA A 89 13.54 13.61 -14.62
CA ALA A 89 14.68 14.42 -15.04
C ALA A 89 14.24 15.89 -15.15
N LEU A 90 15.11 16.80 -14.73
CA LEU A 90 14.92 18.25 -14.81
C LEU A 90 16.03 18.86 -15.68
N HIS A 91 15.79 20.05 -16.24
CA HIS A 91 16.82 20.77 -16.99
C HIS A 91 18.08 21.04 -16.13
N THR A 92 17.88 21.28 -14.84
CA THR A 92 18.96 21.49 -13.86
C THR A 92 19.57 20.19 -13.34
N LYS A 93 18.89 19.06 -13.50
CA LYS A 93 19.30 17.74 -12.98
C LYS A 93 18.98 16.67 -14.02
N LEU A 94 19.95 16.42 -14.89
CA LEU A 94 19.81 15.49 -16.03
C LEU A 94 19.74 14.03 -15.59
N VAL A 95 20.31 13.67 -14.43
CA VAL A 95 20.20 12.33 -13.84
C VAL A 95 19.35 12.42 -12.59
N ALA A 96 18.14 11.86 -12.67
CA ALA A 96 17.20 11.88 -11.57
C ALA A 96 17.46 10.75 -10.55
N GLU A 97 16.96 10.95 -9.33
CA GLU A 97 17.15 10.03 -8.22
C GLU A 97 16.15 8.88 -8.24
N ARG A 98 16.62 7.72 -7.77
CA ARG A 98 15.82 6.53 -7.56
C ARG A 98 14.78 6.76 -6.44
N GLY A 99 13.59 6.20 -6.63
CA GLY A 99 12.52 6.22 -5.64
C GLY A 99 12.84 5.38 -4.41
N GLU A 100 12.24 5.75 -3.28
CA GLU A 100 12.47 5.07 -1.98
C GLU A 100 11.94 3.64 -1.98
N ASP A 101 12.72 2.71 -1.43
CA ASP A 101 12.32 1.33 -1.25
C ASP A 101 11.36 1.19 -0.06
N ALA A 102 10.30 0.40 -0.22
CA ALA A 102 9.36 0.10 0.85
C ALA A 102 9.66 -1.28 1.45
N VAL A 103 10.01 -1.31 2.73
CA VAL A 103 10.26 -2.56 3.48
C VAL A 103 9.08 -2.83 4.41
N SER A 104 8.49 -4.02 4.31
CA SER A 104 7.43 -4.46 5.21
C SER A 104 7.80 -5.79 5.89
N LEU A 105 7.48 -5.89 7.17
CA LEU A 105 7.74 -7.06 8.01
C LEU A 105 6.58 -8.04 7.90
N TRP A 106 6.89 -9.32 7.73
CA TRP A 106 5.95 -10.41 7.49
C TRP A 106 6.13 -11.54 8.49
N VAL A 107 5.08 -12.33 8.68
CA VAL A 107 5.13 -13.56 9.49
C VAL A 107 5.74 -14.67 8.64
N VAL A 108 6.65 -15.47 9.21
CA VAL A 108 7.22 -16.69 8.59
C VAL A 108 6.53 -17.92 9.14
#